data_AF-A0A9E1J1Y0-F1
#
_entry.id   AF-A0A9E1J1Y0-F1
#
_cell.length_a   1.000
_cell.length_b   1.000
_cell.length_c   1.000
_cell.angle_alpha   90.00
_cell.angle_beta   90.00
_cell.angle_gamma   90.00
#
_symmetry.space_group_name_H-M   'P 1'
#
loop_
_entity.id
_entity.type
_entity.pdbx_description
1 polymer ?
#
loop_
_entity_poly.entity_id
_entity_poly.type
_entity_poly.pdbx_seq_one_letter_code
_entity_poly.pdbx_strand_id
1 'polypeptide(L)'
;MDYKTIFIVDPIRSERIQLAKFLSEEVFTVMTFISPNDCFKKPELINCDLIVFVPRKEKNEIKHLMNLKKKFRKIPLIFILNDDFPDINLAEITANGFPNVYKASNNEKVREILLGLLAEEGLPPRSEVPHPVPISKEVQDALIEAANE
;
A
#
# COMPACT_ATOMS: atom_id res chain seq x y z
N MET A 1 12.36 -3.72 -16.43
CA MET A 1 11.89 -3.23 -15.12
C MET A 1 10.60 -3.98 -14.86
N ASP A 2 10.64 -5.00 -14.00
CA ASP A 2 9.44 -5.77 -13.67
C ASP A 2 8.64 -4.96 -12.66
N TYR A 3 7.61 -4.25 -13.12
CA TYR A 3 6.73 -3.49 -12.23
C TYR A 3 6.04 -4.44 -11.24
N LYS A 4 6.23 -4.19 -9.94
CA LYS A 4 5.50 -4.92 -8.90
C LYS A 4 4.06 -4.42 -8.84
N THR A 5 3.12 -5.35 -8.70
CA THR A 5 1.69 -5.07 -8.71
C THR A 5 1.07 -5.35 -7.35
N ILE A 6 0.33 -4.36 -6.86
CA ILE A 6 -0.23 -4.33 -5.52
C ILE A 6 -1.75 -4.29 -5.61
N PHE A 7 -2.40 -5.23 -4.93
CA PHE A 7 -3.86 -5.30 -4.89
C PHE A 7 -4.36 -4.72 -3.58
N ILE A 8 -5.13 -3.63 -3.67
CA ILE A 8 -5.84 -3.07 -2.53
C ILE A 8 -7.26 -3.62 -2.53
N VAL A 9 -7.65 -4.25 -1.43
CA VAL A 9 -8.97 -4.81 -1.21
C VAL A 9 -9.62 -4.08 -0.05
N ASP A 10 -10.57 -3.23 -0.39
CA ASP A 10 -11.35 -2.47 0.59
C ASP A 10 -12.72 -2.19 -0.01
N PRO A 11 -13.83 -2.51 0.67
CA PRO A 11 -15.15 -2.18 0.14
C PRO A 11 -15.43 -0.67 0.07
N ILE A 12 -14.79 0.17 0.89
CA ILE A 12 -15.06 1.61 0.96
C ILE A 12 -14.32 2.34 -0.18
N ARG A 13 -15.08 2.91 -1.13
CA ARG A 13 -14.51 3.53 -2.34
C ARG A 13 -13.57 4.70 -2.05
N SER A 14 -13.96 5.61 -1.15
CA SER A 14 -13.19 6.82 -0.84
C SER A 14 -11.83 6.46 -0.24
N GLU A 15 -11.82 5.63 0.80
CA GLU A 15 -10.60 5.16 1.49
C GLU A 15 -9.69 4.37 0.55
N ARG A 16 -10.26 3.45 -0.24
CA ARG A 16 -9.52 2.69 -1.24
C ARG A 16 -8.80 3.58 -2.27
N ILE A 17 -9.46 4.63 -2.76
CA ILE A 17 -8.87 5.57 -3.72
C ILE A 17 -7.77 6.41 -3.06
N GLN A 18 -7.96 6.84 -1.81
CA GLN A 18 -6.96 7.59 -1.06
C GLN A 18 -5.69 6.76 -0.85
N LEU A 19 -5.82 5.52 -0.39
CA LEU A 19 -4.70 4.60 -0.23
C LEU A 19 -4.03 4.30 -1.57
N ALA A 20 -4.81 4.09 -2.63
CA ALA A 20 -4.25 3.83 -3.96
C ALA A 20 -3.42 5.01 -4.46
N LYS A 21 -3.90 6.24 -4.33
CA LYS A 21 -3.13 7.45 -4.69
C LYS A 21 -1.84 7.53 -3.88
N PHE A 22 -1.94 7.36 -2.57
CA PHE A 22 -0.80 7.40 -1.66
C PHE A 22 0.28 6.38 -2.02
N LEU A 23 -0.10 5.15 -2.38
CA LEU A 23 0.85 4.10 -2.78
C LEU A 23 1.31 4.21 -4.24
N SER A 24 0.59 4.94 -5.09
CA SER A 24 0.94 5.14 -6.51
C SER A 24 1.98 6.24 -6.72
N GLU A 25 2.36 7.00 -5.67
CA GLU A 25 3.51 7.91 -5.71
C GLU A 25 4.85 7.15 -5.81
N GLU A 26 4.81 5.83 -5.63
CA GLU A 26 5.95 4.91 -5.73
C GLU A 26 6.00 4.19 -7.09
N VAL A 27 7.07 3.44 -7.34
CA VAL A 27 7.29 2.70 -8.61
C VAL A 27 6.46 1.39 -8.68
N PHE A 28 5.20 1.43 -8.23
CA PHE A 28 4.32 0.27 -8.15
C PHE A 28 3.05 0.43 -8.98
N THR A 29 2.59 -0.68 -9.55
CA THR A 29 1.27 -0.73 -10.19
C THR A 29 0.22 -1.04 -9.12
N VAL A 30 -0.70 -0.11 -8.86
CA VAL A 30 -1.77 -0.31 -7.87
C VAL A 30 -3.08 -0.66 -8.56
N MET A 31 -3.70 -1.76 -8.14
CA MET A 31 -5.04 -2.16 -8.55
C MET A 31 -5.96 -2.23 -7.34
N THR A 32 -7.23 -1.87 -7.53
CA THR A 32 -8.19 -1.77 -6.42
C THR A 32 -9.39 -2.68 -6.64
N PHE A 33 -9.82 -3.33 -5.57
CA PHE A 33 -10.90 -4.31 -5.57
C PHE A 33 -11.83 -4.07 -4.39
N ILE A 34 -13.10 -4.45 -4.57
CA ILE A 34 -14.13 -4.35 -3.53
C ILE A 34 -14.09 -5.59 -2.64
N SER A 35 -13.74 -6.75 -3.19
CA SER A 35 -13.71 -8.02 -2.44
C SER A 35 -12.51 -8.90 -2.83
N PRO A 36 -12.04 -9.80 -1.94
CA PRO A 36 -10.96 -10.75 -2.25
C PRO A 36 -11.27 -11.67 -3.43
N ASN A 37 -12.55 -11.99 -3.64
CA ASN A 37 -12.98 -12.85 -4.73
C ASN A 37 -12.80 -12.19 -6.10
N ASP A 38 -12.84 -10.86 -6.17
CA ASP A 38 -12.67 -10.12 -7.42
C ASP A 38 -11.21 -10.09 -7.88
N CYS A 39 -10.26 -10.13 -6.94
CA CYS A 39 -8.82 -10.06 -7.20
C CYS A 39 -8.34 -11.11 -8.20
N PHE A 40 -8.91 -12.31 -8.17
CA PHE A 40 -8.36 -13.47 -8.87
C PHE A 40 -9.31 -14.09 -9.89
N LYS A 41 -10.30 -13.33 -10.40
CA LYS A 41 -11.22 -13.80 -11.45
C LYS A 41 -10.51 -14.08 -12.78
N LYS A 42 -9.40 -13.39 -13.07
CA LYS A 42 -8.58 -13.59 -14.27
C LYS A 42 -7.08 -13.63 -13.93
N PRO A 43 -6.63 -14.70 -13.25
CA PRO A 43 -5.29 -14.75 -12.65
C PRO A 43 -4.16 -14.92 -13.67
N GLU A 44 -4.48 -15.14 -14.95
CA GLU A 44 -3.50 -15.28 -16.03
C GLU A 44 -3.13 -13.93 -16.68
N LEU A 45 -3.90 -12.87 -16.38
CA LEU A 45 -3.70 -11.56 -17.03
C LEU A 45 -2.89 -10.59 -16.18
N ILE A 46 -2.91 -10.75 -14.86
CA ILE A 46 -2.33 -9.79 -13.92
C ILE A 46 -1.69 -10.57 -12.77
N ASN A 47 -0.39 -10.37 -12.58
CA ASN A 47 0.34 -10.87 -11.42
C ASN A 47 0.06 -9.98 -10.20
N CYS A 48 0.07 -10.58 -9.01
CA CYS A 48 -0.10 -9.87 -7.75
C CYS A 48 1.09 -10.21 -6.86
N ASP A 49 1.88 -9.20 -6.54
CA ASP A 49 3.08 -9.32 -5.71
C ASP A 49 2.78 -9.07 -4.22
N LEU A 50 1.72 -8.30 -3.92
CA LEU A 50 1.30 -8.00 -2.56
C LEU A 50 -0.19 -7.65 -2.50
N ILE A 51 -0.86 -8.06 -1.42
CA ILE A 51 -2.25 -7.71 -1.13
C ILE A 51 -2.28 -6.81 0.11
N VAL A 52 -2.95 -5.66 -0.01
CA VAL A 52 -3.35 -4.82 1.12
C VAL A 52 -4.84 -5.04 1.34
N PHE A 53 -5.23 -5.53 2.50
CA PHE A 53 -6.59 -5.92 2.82
C PHE A 53 -7.11 -5.13 4.03
N VAL A 54 -8.27 -4.50 3.87
CA VAL A 54 -8.90 -3.67 4.91
C VAL A 54 -10.15 -4.38 5.45
N PRO A 55 -10.05 -5.13 6.56
CA PRO A 55 -11.21 -5.79 7.16
C PRO A 55 -12.26 -4.78 7.62
N ARG A 56 -13.54 -5.12 7.43
CA ARG A 56 -14.70 -4.34 7.89
C ARG A 56 -15.66 -5.23 8.68
N LYS A 57 -16.16 -4.70 9.80
CA LYS A 57 -16.94 -5.43 10.82
C LYS A 57 -18.23 -6.08 10.32
N GLU A 58 -18.90 -5.47 9.33
CA GLU A 58 -20.19 -5.94 8.83
C GLU A 58 -20.10 -7.00 7.73
N LYS A 59 -18.89 -7.34 7.25
CA LYS A 59 -18.73 -8.22 6.10
C LYS A 59 -17.88 -9.44 6.45
N ASN A 60 -18.30 -10.61 5.93
CA ASN A 60 -17.58 -11.89 6.05
C ASN A 60 -16.27 -11.93 5.22
N GLU A 61 -15.59 -10.80 5.02
CA GLU A 61 -14.47 -10.69 4.08
C GLU A 61 -13.26 -11.49 4.53
N ILE A 62 -13.04 -11.66 5.85
CA ILE A 62 -11.99 -12.55 6.36
C ILE A 62 -12.29 -14.00 5.99
N LYS A 63 -13.55 -14.45 6.09
CA LYS A 63 -13.92 -15.81 5.65
C LYS A 63 -13.72 -15.97 4.14
N HIS A 64 -14.04 -14.95 3.35
CA HIS A 64 -13.80 -14.96 1.91
C HIS A 64 -12.30 -14.99 1.57
N LEU A 65 -11.48 -14.24 2.31
CA LEU A 65 -10.04 -14.29 2.24
C LEU A 65 -9.51 -15.71 2.56
N MET A 66 -9.98 -16.34 3.63
CA MET A 66 -9.60 -17.73 3.98
C MET A 66 -9.98 -18.76 2.92
N ASN A 67 -10.98 -18.46 2.09
CA ASN A 67 -11.42 -19.33 1.00
C ASN A 67 -10.61 -19.16 -0.29
N LEU A 68 -9.63 -18.26 -0.32
CA LEU A 68 -8.74 -18.12 -1.48
C LEU A 68 -8.00 -19.42 -1.80
N LYS A 69 -7.74 -19.67 -3.08
CA LYS A 69 -6.96 -20.83 -3.54
C LYS A 69 -5.56 -20.80 -2.93
N LYS A 70 -5.02 -21.97 -2.57
CA LYS A 70 -3.70 -22.12 -1.92
C LYS A 70 -2.56 -21.37 -2.62
N LYS A 71 -2.58 -21.29 -3.95
CA LYS A 71 -1.56 -20.57 -4.73
C LYS A 71 -1.47 -19.08 -4.40
N PHE A 72 -2.60 -18.44 -4.09
CA PHE A 72 -2.66 -17.02 -3.76
C PHE A 72 -2.32 -16.72 -2.30
N ARG A 73 -2.41 -17.73 -1.41
CA ARG A 73 -2.08 -17.54 0.02
C ARG A 73 -0.59 -17.30 0.27
N LYS A 74 0.27 -17.65 -0.70
CA LYS A 74 1.72 -17.38 -0.65
C LYS A 74 2.06 -15.91 -0.87
N ILE A 75 1.13 -15.13 -1.43
CA ILE A 75 1.32 -13.70 -1.69
C ILE A 75 1.34 -12.98 -0.32
N PRO A 76 2.31 -12.09 -0.07
CA PRO A 76 2.34 -11.25 1.12
C PRO A 76 1.02 -10.49 1.31
N LEU A 77 0.54 -10.47 2.55
CA LEU A 77 -0.74 -9.87 2.92
C LEU A 77 -0.56 -8.88 4.07
N ILE A 78 -0.94 -7.63 3.84
CA ILE A 78 -0.96 -6.58 4.86
C ILE A 78 -2.41 -6.33 5.27
N PHE A 79 -2.72 -6.46 6.55
CA PHE A 79 -3.99 -6.05 7.14
C PHE A 79 -3.91 -4.60 7.62
N ILE A 80 -4.78 -3.72 7.12
CA ILE A 80 -4.95 -2.38 7.71
C ILE A 80 -6.02 -2.45 8.79
N LEU A 81 -5.62 -2.22 10.04
CA LEU A 81 -6.52 -2.17 11.17
C LEU A 81 -7.14 -0.77 11.26
N ASN A 82 -8.40 -0.71 11.68
CA ASN A 82 -9.18 0.51 11.83
C ASN A 82 -10.02 0.42 13.11
N ASP A 83 -10.71 1.50 13.49
CA ASP A 83 -11.51 1.52 14.72
C ASP A 83 -12.64 0.47 14.71
N ASP A 84 -13.15 0.12 13.53
CA ASP A 84 -14.16 -0.93 13.35
C ASP A 84 -13.60 -2.35 13.51
N PHE A 85 -12.31 -2.52 13.21
CA PHE A 85 -11.58 -3.78 13.22
C PHE A 85 -10.18 -3.57 13.85
N PRO A 86 -10.13 -3.40 15.18
CA PRO A 86 -8.93 -2.91 15.86
C PRO A 86 -7.82 -3.96 16.00
N ASP A 87 -8.16 -5.25 15.86
CA ASP A 87 -7.16 -6.32 15.96
C ASP A 87 -7.52 -7.56 15.12
N ILE A 88 -6.48 -8.29 14.71
CA ILE A 88 -6.58 -9.56 14.00
C ILE A 88 -5.59 -10.59 14.56
N ASN A 89 -6.04 -11.83 14.73
CA ASN A 89 -5.18 -12.92 15.17
C ASN A 89 -4.36 -13.47 13.99
N LEU A 90 -3.14 -12.97 13.81
CA LEU A 90 -2.25 -13.44 12.74
C LEU A 90 -1.92 -14.94 12.85
N ALA A 91 -1.88 -15.52 14.05
CA ALA A 91 -1.59 -16.94 14.21
C ALA A 91 -2.67 -17.81 13.56
N GLU A 92 -3.93 -17.38 13.62
CA GLU A 92 -5.04 -18.03 12.93
C GLU A 92 -4.91 -17.89 11.40
N ILE A 93 -4.53 -16.71 10.92
CA ILE A 93 -4.31 -16.48 9.48
C ILE A 93 -3.16 -17.34 8.95
N THR A 94 -2.06 -17.40 9.69
CA THR A 94 -0.89 -18.23 9.34
C THR A 94 -1.23 -19.71 9.39
N ALA A 95 -1.99 -20.17 10.40
CA ALA A 95 -2.47 -21.54 10.47
C ALA A 95 -3.39 -21.91 9.29
N ASN A 96 -4.08 -20.92 8.69
CA ASN A 96 -4.87 -21.10 7.46
C ASN A 96 -4.01 -21.15 6.18
N GLY A 97 -2.68 -21.05 6.29
CA GLY A 97 -1.74 -21.22 5.18
C GLY A 97 -1.33 -19.92 4.49
N PHE A 98 -1.42 -18.77 5.18
CA PHE A 98 -0.83 -17.51 4.76
C PHE A 98 0.50 -17.27 5.52
N PRO A 99 1.66 -17.63 4.94
CA PRO A 99 2.93 -17.56 5.66
C PRO A 99 3.43 -16.12 5.90
N ASN A 100 3.04 -15.17 5.05
CA ASN A 100 3.56 -13.80 5.04
C ASN A 100 2.44 -12.81 5.33
N VAL A 101 2.15 -12.58 6.62
CA VAL A 101 1.06 -11.71 7.07
C VAL A 101 1.58 -10.59 7.97
N TYR A 102 1.08 -9.38 7.75
CA TYR A 102 1.52 -8.17 8.45
C TYR A 102 0.33 -7.34 8.93
N LYS A 103 0.54 -6.54 9.97
CA LYS A 103 -0.43 -5.55 10.46
C LYS A 103 0.09 -4.15 10.15
N ALA A 104 -0.81 -3.26 9.75
CA ALA A 104 -0.58 -1.84 9.64
C ALA A 104 -1.70 -1.09 10.37
N SER A 105 -1.34 -0.09 11.16
CA SER A 105 -2.31 0.79 11.84
C SER A 105 -2.68 2.02 11.02
N ASN A 106 -1.92 2.32 9.96
CA ASN A 106 -2.12 3.48 9.09
C ASN A 106 -1.42 3.28 7.73
N ASN A 107 -1.65 4.21 6.81
CA ASN A 107 -1.11 4.16 5.45
C ASN A 107 0.43 4.22 5.40
N GLU A 108 1.07 4.99 6.29
CA GLU A 108 2.54 5.07 6.36
C GLU A 108 3.16 3.70 6.71
N LYS A 109 2.54 2.98 7.66
CA LYS A 109 3.01 1.64 8.02
C LYS A 109 2.81 0.65 6.88
N VAL A 110 1.75 0.79 6.08
CA VAL A 110 1.57 0.01 4.84
C VAL A 110 2.73 0.28 3.89
N ARG A 111 3.06 1.55 3.63
CA ARG A 111 4.17 1.94 2.75
C ARG A 111 5.51 1.39 3.24
N GLU A 112 5.80 1.50 4.52
CA GLU A 112 7.02 0.97 5.13
C GLU A 112 7.18 -0.54 4.87
N ILE A 113 6.14 -1.32 5.18
CA ILE A 113 6.15 -2.78 4.99
C ILE A 113 6.26 -3.12 3.50
N LEU A 114 5.49 -2.43 2.67
CA LEU A 114 5.44 -2.61 1.22
C LEU A 114 6.80 -2.35 0.58
N LEU A 115 7.49 -1.26 0.94
CA LEU A 115 8.85 -0.98 0.48
C LEU A 115 9.82 -2.04 1.00
N GLY A 116 9.74 -2.44 2.28
CA GLY A 116 10.59 -3.51 2.82
C GLY A 116 10.42 -4.87 2.14
N LEU A 117 9.25 -5.12 1.53
CA LEU A 117 8.95 -6.38 0.83
C LEU A 117 9.23 -6.32 -0.69
N LEU A 118 9.00 -5.17 -1.32
CA LEU A 118 8.93 -5.06 -2.77
C LEU A 118 10.03 -4.18 -3.37
N ALA A 119 10.70 -3.34 -2.57
CA ALA A 119 11.80 -2.54 -3.08
C ALA A 119 12.95 -3.46 -3.51
N GLU A 120 13.44 -3.27 -4.73
CA GLU A 120 14.74 -3.82 -5.14
C GLU A 120 15.83 -3.16 -4.25
N GLU A 121 16.86 -3.92 -3.86
CA GLU A 121 18.01 -3.34 -3.15
C GLU A 121 18.57 -2.18 -3.97
N GLY A 122 18.53 -0.97 -3.40
CA GLY A 122 18.92 0.25 -4.11
C GLY A 122 17.76 0.97 -4.78
N LEU A 123 16.70 1.28 -4.02
CA LEU A 123 15.69 2.28 -4.41
C LEU A 123 16.38 3.47 -5.07
N PRO A 124 15.90 3.94 -6.24
CA PRO A 124 16.42 5.19 -6.79
C PRO A 124 16.25 6.25 -5.70
N PRO A 125 17.30 7.04 -5.39
CA PRO A 125 17.21 8.08 -4.39
C PRO A 125 15.97 8.92 -4.69
N ARG A 126 15.20 9.23 -3.65
CA ARG A 126 14.08 10.18 -3.76
C ARG A 126 14.56 11.33 -4.63
N SER A 127 13.84 11.63 -5.71
CA SER A 127 14.12 12.85 -6.44
C SER A 127 13.84 14.00 -5.48
N GLU A 128 14.89 14.50 -4.82
CA GLU A 128 14.91 15.79 -4.13
C GLU A 128 14.78 16.87 -5.20
N VAL A 129 13.66 16.90 -5.92
CA VAL A 129 13.24 18.12 -6.57
C VAL A 129 12.37 18.78 -5.53
N PRO A 130 12.90 19.76 -4.78
CA PRO A 130 12.06 20.57 -3.92
C PRO A 130 10.95 21.09 -4.81
N HIS A 131 9.69 20.97 -4.38
CA HIS A 131 8.67 21.83 -4.96
C HIS A 131 9.22 23.26 -4.87
N PRO A 132 9.25 24.03 -5.96
CA PRO A 132 9.72 25.40 -5.90
C PRO A 132 8.80 26.13 -4.93
N VAL A 133 9.29 26.31 -3.70
CA VAL A 133 8.60 27.13 -2.71
C VAL A 133 8.70 28.55 -3.27
N PRO A 134 7.57 29.26 -3.45
CA PRO A 134 7.64 30.66 -3.82
C PRO A 134 8.46 31.37 -2.74
N ILE A 135 9.67 31.78 -3.08
CA ILE A 135 10.51 32.57 -2.20
C ILE A 135 9.79 33.90 -2.00
N SER A 136 9.47 34.27 -0.76
CA SER A 136 8.86 35.57 -0.47
C SER A 136 9.81 36.69 -0.94
N LYS A 137 9.26 37.83 -1.35
CA LYS A 137 10.06 38.98 -1.82
C LYS A 137 11.15 39.37 -0.81
N GLU A 138 10.83 39.29 0.47
CA GLU A 138 11.75 39.56 1.58
C GLU A 138 13.02 38.68 1.53
N VAL A 139 12.89 37.41 1.15
CA VAL A 139 14.03 36.48 1.03
C VAL A 139 14.78 36.70 -0.29
N GLN A 140 14.10 37.13 -1.36
CA GLN A 140 14.76 37.57 -2.59
C GLN A 140 15.62 38.81 -2.38
N ASP A 141 15.09 39.81 -1.68
CA ASP A 141 15.78 41.08 -1.43
C ASP A 141 17.03 40.86 -0.57
N ALA A 142 16.94 40.03 0.48
CA ALA A 142 18.08 39.67 1.33
C ALA A 142 19.20 38.91 0.57
N LEU A 143 18.85 38.06 -0.39
CA LEU A 143 19.83 37.34 -1.22
C LEU A 143 20.53 38.27 -2.22
N ILE A 144 19.84 39.28 -2.73
CA ILE A 144 20.42 40.30 -3.61
C ILE A 144 21.37 41.21 -2.83
N GLU A 145 21.01 41.56 -1.59
CA GLU A 145 21.85 42.41 -0.73
C GLU A 145 23.15 41.69 -0.35
N ALA A 146 23.07 40.41 0.02
CA ALA A 146 24.24 39.59 0.36
C ALA A 146 25.15 39.25 -0.84
N ALA A 147 24.66 39.37 -2.08
CA ALA A 147 25.46 39.14 -3.28
C ALA A 147 26.20 40.40 -3.76
N ASN A 148 25.90 41.57 -3.18
CA ASN A 148 26.49 42.86 -3.53
C ASN A 148 27.45 43.40 -2.44
N GLU A 149 27.73 42.63 -1.38
CA GLU A 149 28.87 42.82 -0.47
C GLU A 149 30.09 42.00 -0.93
#